data_AF-A0A2E0QLQ2-F1
#
_entry.id   AF-A0A2E0QLQ2-F1
#
_cell.length_a   1.000
_cell.length_b   1.000
_cell.length_c   1.000
_cell.angle_alpha   90.00
_cell.angle_beta   90.00
_cell.angle_gamma   90.00
#
_symmetry.space_group_name_H-M   'P 1'
#
loop_
_entity.id
_entity.type
_entity.pdbx_description
1 polymer ?
#
loop_
_entity_poly.entity_id
_entity_poly.type
_entity_poly.pdbx_seq_one_letter_code
_entity_poly.pdbx_strand_id
1 'polypeptide(L)'
;MKGIKQKKHDYLYWEFPSYGVQQAVRMGDWKGIRQKMSKAKKSADLVTELYNLKNDPGESKNIAHKHPEIVRKIESIMVEARVPSELFPLLPEERQLARKAK
;
A
#
# COMPACT_ATOMS: atom_id res chain seq x y z
N MET A 1 -23.21 -5.34 20.21
CA MET A 1 -22.43 -4.20 19.68
C MET A 1 -23.38 -3.22 19.03
N LYS A 2 -23.44 -1.95 19.44
CA LYS A 2 -24.23 -0.92 18.72
C LYS A 2 -23.42 -0.46 17.51
N GLY A 3 -23.91 -0.72 16.30
CA GLY A 3 -23.32 -0.22 15.06
C GLY A 3 -23.57 1.27 14.92
N ILE A 4 -22.59 2.10 15.29
CA ILE A 4 -22.63 3.54 14.99
C ILE A 4 -22.37 3.75 13.50
N LYS A 5 -22.99 4.79 12.91
CA LYS A 5 -22.81 5.14 11.51
C LYS A 5 -21.35 5.51 11.25
N GLN A 6 -20.65 4.74 10.43
CA GLN A 6 -19.25 4.98 10.12
C GLN A 6 -19.09 6.25 9.29
N LYS A 7 -18.12 7.12 9.67
CA LYS A 7 -17.78 8.32 8.90
C LYS A 7 -17.20 7.88 7.56
N LYS A 8 -17.54 8.59 6.48
CA LYS A 8 -16.87 8.38 5.19
C LYS A 8 -15.42 8.86 5.30
N HIS A 9 -14.49 7.97 4.96
CA HIS A 9 -13.08 8.28 4.84
C HIS A 9 -12.75 8.54 3.37
N ASP A 10 -11.89 9.53 3.11
CA ASP A 10 -11.43 9.82 1.74
C ASP A 10 -10.60 8.66 1.18
N TYR A 11 -9.82 8.02 2.05
CA TYR A 11 -9.11 6.79 1.78
C TYR A 11 -8.95 5.95 3.05
N LEU A 12 -8.64 4.67 2.87
CA LEU A 12 -8.14 3.78 3.90
C LEU A 12 -6.71 3.39 3.55
N TYR A 13 -5.82 3.42 4.53
CA TYR A 13 -4.42 3.02 4.39
C TYR A 13 -4.11 1.92 5.40
N TRP A 14 -3.34 0.91 4.99
CA TRP A 14 -2.82 -0.10 5.90
C TRP A 14 -1.55 -0.75 5.39
N GLU A 15 -0.79 -1.30 6.33
CA GLU A 15 0.44 -2.04 6.10
C GLU A 15 0.28 -3.46 6.64
N PHE A 16 0.90 -4.42 5.98
CA PHE A 16 0.91 -5.82 6.42
C PHE A 16 2.35 -6.35 6.36
N PRO A 17 3.08 -6.36 7.49
CA PRO A 17 4.48 -6.78 7.53
C PRO A 17 4.71 -8.27 7.20
N SER A 18 3.68 -9.09 7.36
CA SER A 18 3.73 -10.53 7.08
C SER A 18 3.61 -10.82 5.57
N TYR A 19 3.84 -12.08 5.17
CA TYR A 19 3.64 -12.56 3.79
C TYR A 19 4.35 -11.71 2.71
N GLY A 20 5.59 -11.31 3.00
CA GLY A 20 6.43 -10.59 2.03
C GLY A 20 6.28 -9.07 2.06
N VAL A 21 5.65 -8.51 3.09
CA VAL A 21 5.44 -7.08 3.32
C VAL A 21 4.55 -6.46 2.22
N GLN A 22 3.40 -5.95 2.63
CA GLN A 22 2.45 -5.30 1.75
C GLN A 22 2.06 -3.92 2.26
N GLN A 23 1.77 -3.02 1.33
CA GLN A 23 1.24 -1.69 1.60
C GLN A 23 0.03 -1.48 0.69
N ALA A 24 -1.08 -1.00 1.23
CA ALA A 24 -2.31 -0.86 0.46
C ALA A 24 -3.07 0.42 0.79
N VAL A 25 -3.74 0.95 -0.23
CA VAL A 25 -4.65 2.09 -0.14
C VAL A 25 -5.94 1.73 -0.85
N ARG A 26 -7.07 2.05 -0.21
CA ARG A 26 -8.39 2.02 -0.83
C ARG A 26 -8.97 3.43 -0.89
N MET A 27 -9.33 3.90 -2.08
CA MET A 27 -9.83 5.25 -2.32
C MET A 27 -10.97 5.19 -3.35
N GLY A 28 -12.21 5.46 -2.91
CA GLY A 28 -13.39 5.32 -3.76
C GLY A 28 -13.52 3.90 -4.34
N ASP A 29 -13.58 3.82 -5.67
CA ASP A 29 -13.68 2.57 -6.43
C ASP A 29 -12.31 1.89 -6.63
N TRP A 30 -11.21 2.49 -6.17
CA TRP A 30 -9.86 2.05 -6.49
C TRP A 30 -9.17 1.43 -5.29
N LYS A 31 -8.37 0.40 -5.56
CA LYS A 31 -7.38 -0.14 -4.63
C LYS A 31 -6.02 -0.14 -5.28
N GLY A 32 -5.04 0.45 -4.61
CA GLY A 32 -3.65 0.26 -4.97
C GLY A 32 -2.94 -0.58 -3.92
N ILE A 33 -2.08 -1.48 -4.37
CA ILE A 33 -1.32 -2.38 -3.50
C ILE A 33 0.10 -2.53 -3.99
N ARG A 34 1.05 -2.49 -3.07
CA ARG A 34 2.42 -2.93 -3.28
C ARG A 34 2.58 -4.27 -2.58
N GLN A 35 2.93 -5.29 -3.35
CA GLN A 35 3.08 -6.66 -2.85
C GLN A 35 4.55 -7.08 -2.88
N LYS A 36 4.89 -8.08 -2.05
CA LYS A 36 6.22 -8.72 -2.04
C LYS A 36 7.35 -7.69 -1.87
N MET A 37 7.10 -6.61 -1.12
CA MET A 37 8.05 -5.52 -0.93
C MET A 37 9.33 -5.98 -0.21
N SER A 38 9.30 -7.11 0.50
CA SER A 38 10.47 -7.73 1.09
C SER A 38 11.53 -8.15 0.06
N LYS A 39 11.13 -8.39 -1.20
CA LYS A 39 12.03 -8.77 -2.30
C LYS A 39 12.71 -7.58 -2.98
N ALA A 40 12.18 -6.38 -2.80
CA ALA A 40 12.77 -5.17 -3.35
C ALA A 40 14.08 -4.83 -2.62
N LYS A 41 15.10 -4.45 -3.40
CA LYS A 41 16.40 -4.03 -2.86
C LYS A 41 16.40 -2.53 -2.56
N LYS A 42 15.66 -1.75 -3.36
CA LYS A 42 15.49 -0.30 -3.21
C LYS A 42 14.02 0.05 -3.26
N SER A 43 13.63 1.14 -2.62
CA SER A 43 12.26 1.68 -2.68
C SER A 43 11.82 2.02 -4.10
N ALA A 44 12.76 2.37 -5.00
CA ALA A 44 12.49 2.60 -6.42
C ALA A 44 12.07 1.35 -7.20
N ASP A 45 12.34 0.15 -6.67
CA ASP A 45 11.95 -1.12 -7.31
C ASP A 45 10.50 -1.53 -6.95
N LEU A 46 9.85 -0.78 -6.06
CA LEU A 46 8.49 -1.07 -5.63
C LEU A 46 7.49 -0.71 -6.73
N VAL A 47 6.70 -1.70 -7.13
CA VAL A 47 5.65 -1.52 -8.15
C VAL A 47 4.29 -1.51 -7.46
N THR A 48 3.51 -0.48 -7.77
CA THR A 48 2.13 -0.36 -7.32
C THR A 48 1.21 -0.99 -8.35
N GLU A 49 0.46 -2.01 -7.92
CA GLU A 49 -0.64 -2.59 -8.68
C GLU A 49 -1.91 -1.78 -8.41
N LEU A 50 -2.78 -1.67 -9.41
CA LEU A 50 -4.04 -0.93 -9.30
C LEU A 50 -5.21 -1.79 -9.77
N TYR A 51 -6.27 -1.78 -8.98
CA TYR A 51 -7.51 -2.52 -9.21
C TYR A 51 -8.72 -1.60 -9.09
N ASN A 52 -9.73 -1.82 -9.92
CA ASN A 52 -11.03 -1.15 -9.83
C ASN A 52 -12.01 -2.09 -9.13
N LEU A 53 -12.29 -1.84 -7.85
CA LEU A 53 -13.14 -2.68 -7.02
C LEU A 53 -14.63 -2.62 -7.40
N LYS A 54 -15.05 -1.59 -8.14
CA LYS A 54 -16.44 -1.49 -8.62
C LYS A 54 -16.72 -2.50 -9.73
N ASN A 55 -15.77 -2.70 -10.63
CA ASN A 55 -15.91 -3.62 -11.77
C ASN A 55 -15.22 -4.97 -11.54
N ASP A 56 -14.21 -5.02 -10.67
CA ASP A 56 -13.37 -6.17 -10.36
C ASP A 56 -13.17 -6.28 -8.83
N PRO A 57 -14.22 -6.64 -8.08
CA PRO A 57 -14.13 -6.81 -6.62
C PRO A 57 -13.19 -7.96 -6.21
N GLY A 58 -12.86 -8.87 -7.14
CA GLY A 58 -11.94 -9.98 -6.93
C GLY A 58 -10.47 -9.62 -7.18
N GLU A 59 -10.15 -8.39 -7.56
CA GLU A 59 -8.77 -7.92 -7.79
C GLU A 59 -8.01 -8.80 -8.80
N SER A 60 -8.72 -9.27 -9.82
CA SER A 60 -8.21 -10.20 -10.84
C SER A 60 -7.36 -9.52 -11.90
N LYS A 61 -7.54 -8.23 -12.15
CA LYS A 61 -6.91 -7.51 -13.26
C LYS A 61 -6.19 -6.24 -12.82
N ASN A 62 -4.85 -6.30 -12.85
CA ASN A 62 -4.02 -5.11 -12.66
C ASN A 62 -4.13 -4.16 -13.87
N ILE A 63 -4.60 -2.95 -13.62
CA ILE A 63 -4.82 -1.88 -14.61
C ILE A 63 -3.97 -0.63 -14.34
N ALA A 64 -2.90 -0.76 -13.55
CA ALA A 64 -1.99 0.35 -13.22
C ALA A 64 -1.46 1.09 -14.45
N HIS A 65 -1.05 0.35 -15.48
CA HIS A 65 -0.53 0.92 -16.73
C HIS A 65 -1.57 1.76 -17.50
N LYS A 66 -2.87 1.56 -17.25
CA LYS A 66 -3.95 2.30 -17.92
C LYS A 66 -4.35 3.57 -17.19
N HIS A 67 -4.01 3.68 -15.91
CA HIS A 67 -4.41 4.79 -15.04
C HIS A 67 -3.22 5.33 -14.22
N PRO A 68 -2.14 5.79 -14.87
CA PRO A 68 -0.94 6.27 -14.18
C PRO A 68 -1.22 7.44 -13.24
N GLU A 69 -2.22 8.27 -13.52
CA GLU A 69 -2.67 9.36 -12.67
C GLU A 69 -3.24 8.87 -11.33
N ILE A 70 -4.00 7.77 -11.34
CA ILE A 70 -4.57 7.17 -10.13
C ILE A 70 -3.48 6.48 -9.32
N VAL A 71 -2.54 5.81 -10.01
CA VAL A 71 -1.36 5.22 -9.36
C VAL A 71 -0.58 6.30 -8.61
N ARG A 72 -0.22 7.41 -9.27
CA ARG A 72 0.51 8.53 -8.62
C ARG A 72 -0.22 9.09 -7.40
N LYS A 73 -1.54 9.23 -7.48
CA LYS A 73 -2.34 9.70 -6.34
C LYS A 73 -2.29 8.72 -5.17
N ILE A 74 -2.43 7.43 -5.44
CA ILE A 74 -2.34 6.39 -4.41
C ILE A 74 -0.94 6.33 -3.81
N GLU A 75 0.11 6.42 -4.62
CA GLU A 75 1.49 6.43 -4.11
C GLU A 75 1.76 7.64 -3.24
N SER A 76 1.18 8.80 -3.55
CA SER A 76 1.25 9.98 -2.69
C SER A 76 0.58 9.72 -1.34
N ILE A 77 -0.61 9.10 -1.33
CA ILE A 77 -1.30 8.70 -0.10
C ILE A 77 -0.46 7.70 0.71
N MET A 78 0.18 6.72 0.05
CA MET A 78 1.06 5.75 0.70
C MET A 78 2.26 6.38 1.40
N VAL A 79 2.75 7.51 0.90
CA VAL A 79 3.84 8.27 1.53
C VAL A 79 3.31 9.15 2.66
N GLU A 80 2.21 9.86 2.43
CA GLU A 80 1.63 10.82 3.39
C GLU A 80 1.02 10.13 4.62
N ALA A 81 0.27 9.05 4.43
CA ALA A 81 -0.42 8.35 5.51
C ALA A 81 0.52 7.49 6.36
N ARG A 82 1.76 7.31 5.92
CA ARG A 82 2.72 6.41 6.55
C ARG A 82 3.40 7.06 7.74
N VAL A 83 3.50 6.31 8.83
CA VAL A 83 4.36 6.62 9.98
C VAL A 83 5.44 5.55 10.08
N PRO A 84 6.74 5.91 9.92
CA PRO A 84 7.83 4.95 10.05
C PRO A 84 7.85 4.25 11.42
N SER A 85 8.23 2.97 11.43
CA SER A 85 8.33 2.17 12.65
C SER A 85 9.64 1.38 12.66
N GLU A 86 10.38 1.47 13.77
CA GLU A 86 11.60 0.68 13.98
C GLU A 86 11.30 -0.81 14.18
N LEU A 87 10.15 -1.13 14.80
CA LEU A 87 9.71 -2.50 15.04
C LEU A 87 9.17 -3.15 13.75
N PHE A 88 8.58 -2.34 12.87
CA PHE A 88 7.95 -2.81 11.63
C PHE A 88 8.46 -1.99 10.42
N PRO A 89 9.74 -2.15 10.04
CA PRO A 89 10.32 -1.44 8.89
C PRO A 89 9.68 -1.90 7.58
N LEU A 90 9.12 -0.94 6.83
CA LEU A 90 8.35 -1.21 5.61
C LEU A 90 9.22 -1.13 4.36
N LEU A 91 10.10 -0.13 4.29
CA LEU A 91 10.92 0.12 3.12
C LEU A 91 12.22 -0.71 3.16
N PRO A 92 12.80 -1.10 2.00
CA PRO A 92 14.06 -1.82 1.96
C PRO A 92 15.19 -1.16 2.75
N GLU A 93 15.27 0.16 2.72
CA GLU A 93 16.31 0.96 3.39
C GLU A 93 16.15 0.91 4.92
N GLU A 94 14.92 1.02 5.42
CA GLU A 94 14.61 0.92 6.85
C GLU A 94 14.94 -0.47 7.39
N ARG A 95 14.64 -1.53 6.62
CA ARG A 95 15.00 -2.89 7.00
C ARG A 95 16.51 -3.10 7.05
N GLN A 96 17.25 -2.47 6.14
CA GLN A 96 18.72 -2.52 6.16
C GLN A 96 19.28 -1.81 7.38
N LEU A 97 18.71 -0.65 7.75
CA LEU A 97 19.10 0.08 8.94
C LEU A 97 18.81 -0.74 10.22
N ALA A 98 17.59 -1.27 10.35
CA ALA A 98 17.19 -2.08 11.50
C ALA A 98 18.05 -3.35 11.68
N ARG A 99 18.53 -3.95 10.57
CA ARG A 99 19.46 -5.09 10.62
C ARG A 99 20.88 -4.71 11.05
N LYS A 100 21.35 -3.50 10.73
CA LYS A 100 22.68 -3.01 11.12
C LYS A 100 22.73 -2.54 12.57
N ALA A 101 21.59 -2.13 13.13
CA ALA A 101 21.46 -1.69 14.51
C ALA A 101 21.36 -2.85 15.52
N LYS A 102 21.44 -4.10 15.04
CA LYS A 102 21.37 -5.33 15.82
C LYS A 102 22.73 -6.03 15.82
#